data_AF-A0A3A6NJS5-F1
#
_entry.id   AF-A0A3A6NJS5-F1
#
_cell.length_a   1.000
_cell.length_b   1.000
_cell.length_c   1.000
_cell.angle_alpha   90.00
_cell.angle_beta   90.00
_cell.angle_gamma   90.00
#
_symmetry.space_group_name_H-M   'P 1'
#
loop_
_entity.id
_entity.type
_entity.pdbx_description
1 polymer ?
#
loop_
_entity_poly.entity_id
_entity_poly.type
_entity_poly.pdbx_seq_one_letter_code
_entity_poly.pdbx_strand_id
1 'polypeptide(L)'
;MAADEKFSVEIKTYNSIIDKLNEPAEEVKFTKDEKTKLVLHLKENIKHMEVMLKKSGFLKRWLYKSALTQYKSLMENKFNN
;
A
#
# COMPACT_ATOMS: atom_id res chain seq x y z
N MET A 1 -12.44 6.57 23.90
CA MET A 1 -12.75 5.15 24.18
C MET A 1 -13.00 4.36 22.88
N ALA A 2 -14.14 4.48 22.19
CA ALA A 2 -14.38 3.71 20.94
C ALA A 2 -13.43 4.05 19.76
N ALA A 3 -13.00 5.32 19.66
CA ALA A 3 -12.05 5.75 18.63
C ALA A 3 -10.64 5.17 18.88
N ASP A 4 -10.22 5.07 20.13
CA ASP A 4 -8.90 4.56 20.53
C ASP A 4 -8.78 3.05 20.26
N GLU A 5 -9.85 2.30 20.51
CA GLU A 5 -9.91 0.87 20.22
C GLU A 5 -9.82 0.58 18.73
N LYS A 6 -10.56 1.32 17.91
CA LYS A 6 -10.52 1.18 16.45
C LYS A 6 -9.12 1.47 15.89
N PHE A 7 -8.50 2.54 16.37
CA PHE A 7 -7.14 2.92 15.99
C PHE A 7 -6.11 1.85 16.40
N SER A 8 -6.25 1.29 17.61
CA SER A 8 -5.41 0.18 18.08
C SER A 8 -5.53 -1.06 17.20
N VAL A 9 -6.75 -1.41 16.77
CA VAL A 9 -6.99 -2.52 15.83
C VAL A 9 -6.33 -2.26 14.48
N GLU A 10 -6.44 -1.04 13.94
CA GLU A 10 -5.79 -0.67 12.68
C GLU A 10 -4.27 -0.81 12.75
N ILE A 11 -3.64 -0.29 13.82
CA ILE A 11 -2.19 -0.44 14.05
C ILE A 11 -1.79 -1.92 14.07
N LYS A 12 -2.54 -2.75 14.79
CA LYS A 12 -2.26 -4.20 14.85
C LYS A 12 -2.35 -4.85 13.47
N THR A 13 -3.36 -4.49 12.67
CA THR A 13 -3.47 -5.01 11.30
C THR A 13 -2.29 -4.58 10.43
N TYR A 14 -1.83 -3.34 10.53
CA TYR A 14 -0.66 -2.89 9.77
C TYR A 14 0.63 -3.57 10.17
N ASN A 15 0.88 -3.71 11.47
CA ASN A 15 2.06 -4.41 11.97
C ASN A 15 2.05 -5.86 11.47
N SER A 16 0.90 -6.55 11.54
CA SER A 16 0.74 -7.89 10.98
C SER A 16 1.05 -7.97 9.48
N ILE A 17 0.61 -6.98 8.68
CA ILE A 17 0.95 -6.90 7.25
C ILE A 17 2.47 -6.75 7.06
N ILE A 18 3.10 -5.86 7.82
CA ILE A 18 4.55 -5.59 7.72
C ILE A 18 5.35 -6.84 8.10
N ASP A 19 4.99 -7.50 9.21
CA ASP A 19 5.65 -8.70 9.68
C ASP A 19 5.60 -9.81 8.61
N LYS A 20 4.43 -10.00 8.00
CA LYS A 20 4.23 -10.98 6.90
C LYS A 20 5.02 -10.64 5.63
N LEU A 21 5.25 -9.36 5.35
CA LEU A 21 6.04 -8.93 4.19
C LEU A 21 7.55 -9.03 4.43
N ASN A 22 7.98 -8.96 5.68
CA ASN A 22 9.39 -9.08 6.08
C ASN A 22 9.81 -10.54 6.27
N GLU A 23 8.85 -11.46 6.44
CA GLU A 23 9.14 -12.88 6.51
C GLU A 23 9.62 -13.40 5.14
N PRO A 24 10.77 -14.11 5.06
CA PRO A 24 11.28 -14.67 3.83
C PRO A 24 10.44 -15.89 3.42
N ALA A 25 9.27 -15.65 2.84
CA ALA A 25 8.35 -16.66 2.34
C ALA A 25 8.15 -16.52 0.83
N GLU A 26 8.01 -17.65 0.12
CA GLU A 26 7.66 -17.65 -1.32
C GLU A 26 6.25 -17.08 -1.57
N GLU A 27 5.33 -17.28 -0.62
CA GLU A 27 3.95 -16.81 -0.69
C GLU A 27 3.54 -16.14 0.62
N VAL A 28 3.07 -14.88 0.53
CA VAL A 28 2.58 -14.13 1.68
C VAL A 28 1.06 -14.26 1.78
N LYS A 29 0.56 -14.82 2.88
CA LYS A 29 -0.88 -15.04 3.10
C LYS A 29 -1.49 -13.96 3.97
N PHE A 30 -2.41 -13.21 3.38
CA PHE A 30 -3.21 -12.21 4.08
C PHE A 30 -4.60 -12.74 4.43
N THR A 31 -5.10 -12.34 5.59
CA THR A 31 -6.52 -12.42 5.91
C THR A 31 -7.30 -11.47 5.00
N LYS A 32 -8.62 -11.66 4.93
CA LYS A 32 -9.49 -10.80 4.11
C LYS A 32 -9.41 -9.33 4.55
N ASP A 33 -9.35 -9.06 5.85
CA ASP A 33 -9.25 -7.70 6.40
C ASP A 33 -7.92 -7.05 6.02
N GLU A 34 -6.80 -7.75 6.24
CA GLU A 34 -5.46 -7.29 5.84
C GLU A 34 -5.37 -7.00 4.35
N LYS A 35 -5.85 -7.92 3.50
CA LYS A 35 -5.88 -7.73 2.04
C LYS A 35 -6.69 -6.48 1.69
N THR A 36 -7.87 -6.32 2.28
CA THR A 36 -8.76 -5.19 1.98
C THR A 36 -8.13 -3.85 2.35
N LYS A 37 -7.55 -3.75 3.55
CA LYS A 37 -6.85 -2.55 4.00
C LYS A 37 -5.62 -2.26 3.14
N LEU A 38 -4.78 -3.27 2.89
CA LEU A 38 -3.59 -3.11 2.05
C LEU A 38 -3.95 -2.57 0.65
N VAL A 39 -4.95 -3.16 0.01
CA VAL A 39 -5.47 -2.74 -1.30
C VAL A 39 -5.99 -1.30 -1.25
N LEU A 40 -6.75 -0.93 -0.22
CA LEU A 40 -7.28 0.43 -0.07
C LEU A 40 -6.13 1.45 0.00
N HIS A 41 -5.14 1.21 0.85
CA HIS A 41 -4.01 2.15 1.00
C HIS A 41 -3.10 2.18 -0.20
N LEU A 42 -2.90 1.06 -0.90
CA LEU A 42 -2.17 1.06 -2.18
C LEU A 42 -2.86 1.97 -3.20
N LYS A 43 -4.20 1.91 -3.32
CA LYS A 43 -4.97 2.81 -4.19
C LYS A 43 -4.85 4.27 -3.78
N GLU A 44 -4.96 4.57 -2.49
CA GLU A 44 -4.80 5.92 -1.95
C GLU A 44 -3.39 6.47 -2.22
N ASN A 45 -2.36 5.67 -2.00
CA ASN A 45 -0.96 6.02 -2.23
C ASN A 45 -0.68 6.28 -3.72
N ILE A 46 -1.20 5.43 -4.62
CA ILE A 46 -1.12 5.65 -6.07
C ILE A 46 -1.75 7.00 -6.43
N LYS A 47 -2.98 7.26 -5.96
CA LYS A 47 -3.69 8.51 -6.24
C LYS A 47 -2.93 9.72 -5.71
N HIS A 48 -2.41 9.64 -4.49
CA HIS A 48 -1.62 10.70 -3.87
C HIS A 48 -0.33 10.96 -4.65
N MET A 49 0.41 9.91 -5.02
CA MET A 49 1.63 10.02 -5.84
C MET A 49 1.33 10.64 -7.20
N GLU A 50 0.24 10.25 -7.87
CA GLU A 50 -0.15 10.86 -9.15
C GLU A 50 -0.40 12.36 -9.04
N VAL A 51 -1.11 12.80 -8.00
CA VAL A 51 -1.35 14.22 -7.74
C VAL A 51 -0.03 14.96 -7.47
N MET A 52 0.84 14.37 -6.64
CA MET A 52 2.14 14.95 -6.34
C MET A 52 3.03 15.06 -7.58
N LEU A 53 3.01 14.05 -8.46
CA LEU A 53 3.81 14.03 -9.68
C LEU A 53 3.32 15.00 -10.75
N LYS A 54 1.99 15.22 -10.82
CA LYS A 54 1.41 16.27 -11.67
C LYS A 54 1.91 17.65 -11.27
N LYS A 55 2.02 17.92 -9.95
CA LYS A 55 2.53 19.18 -9.40
C LYS A 55 4.06 19.29 -9.36
N SER A 56 4.77 18.20 -9.62
CA SER A 56 6.23 18.14 -9.53
C SER A 56 6.92 18.50 -10.85
N GLY A 57 8.09 19.15 -10.75
CA GLY A 57 8.99 19.37 -11.88
C GLY A 57 9.63 18.08 -12.41
N PHE A 58 10.32 18.20 -13.55
CA PHE A 58 10.86 17.06 -14.32
C PHE A 58 11.70 16.07 -13.48
N LEU A 59 12.63 16.56 -12.65
CA LEU A 59 13.52 15.70 -11.86
C LEU A 59 12.75 14.82 -10.86
N LYS A 60 11.85 15.42 -10.07
CA LYS A 60 11.00 14.67 -9.13
C LYS A 60 10.08 13.70 -9.89
N ARG A 61 9.49 14.16 -10.99
CA ARG A 61 8.64 13.29 -11.83
C ARG A 61 9.40 12.07 -12.33
N TRP A 62 10.62 12.24 -12.80
CA TRP A 62 11.46 11.15 -13.30
C TRP A 62 11.80 10.12 -12.22
N LEU A 63 12.25 10.57 -11.05
CA LEU A 63 12.62 9.68 -9.94
C LEU A 63 11.43 8.85 -9.43
N TYR A 64 10.30 9.51 -9.17
CA TYR A 64 9.12 8.85 -8.58
C TYR A 64 8.26 8.09 -9.60
N LYS A 65 8.47 8.28 -10.91
CA LYS A 65 7.76 7.52 -11.95
C LYS A 65 7.99 6.02 -11.81
N SER A 66 9.23 5.60 -11.48
CA SER A 66 9.56 4.19 -11.27
C SER A 66 8.74 3.57 -10.12
N ALA A 67 8.70 4.23 -8.96
CA ALA A 67 7.94 3.77 -7.80
C ALA A 67 6.43 3.70 -8.10
N LEU A 68 5.87 4.72 -8.78
CA LEU A 68 4.46 4.70 -9.20
C LEU A 68 4.15 3.53 -10.13
N THR A 69 5.04 3.23 -11.09
CA THR A 69 4.87 2.09 -12.00
C THR A 69 4.88 0.77 -11.23
N GLN A 70 5.76 0.61 -10.23
CA GLN A 70 5.80 -0.58 -9.39
C GLN A 70 4.50 -0.77 -8.59
N TYR A 71 3.96 0.30 -7.98
CA TYR A 71 2.68 0.21 -7.28
C TYR A 71 1.52 -0.16 -8.20
N LYS A 72 1.47 0.41 -9.40
CA LYS A 72 0.44 0.06 -10.40
C LYS A 72 0.55 -1.39 -10.85
N SER A 73 1.77 -1.84 -11.15
CA SER A 73 2.03 -3.23 -11.54
C SER A 73 1.65 -4.22 -10.43
N LEU A 74 1.97 -3.91 -9.18
CA LEU A 74 1.57 -4.73 -8.03
C LEU A 74 0.04 -4.83 -7.93
N MET A 75 -0.65 -3.69 -8.07
CA MET A 75 -2.10 -3.62 -8.01
C MET A 75 -2.76 -4.46 -9.11
N GLU A 76 -2.29 -4.31 -10.34
CA GLU A 76 -2.80 -4.99 -11.52
C GLU A 76 -2.57 -6.51 -11.47
N ASN A 77 -1.34 -6.92 -11.11
CA ASN A 77 -0.94 -8.32 -11.22
C ASN A 77 -1.29 -9.18 -9.99
N LYS A 78 -1.51 -8.58 -8.81
CA LYS A 78 -1.72 -9.31 -7.55
C LYS A 78 -3.08 -9.04 -6.89
N PHE A 79 -3.74 -7.93 -7.19
CA PHE A 79 -4.93 -7.49 -6.45
C PHE A 79 -6.17 -7.17 -7.31
N ASN A 80 -6.05 -7.06 -8.63
CA ASN A 80 -7.19 -6.85 -9.54
C ASN A 80 -7.87 -8.16 -10.01
N ASN A 81 -7.40 -9.32 -9.56
CA ASN A 81 -8.05 -10.62 -9.72
C ASN A 81 -8.76 -11.05 -8.43
#